data_AF-A0A3C1DVW4-F1
#
_entry.id   AF-A0A3C1DVW4-F1
#
_cell.length_a   1.000
_cell.length_b   1.000
_cell.length_c   1.000
_cell.angle_alpha   90.00
_cell.angle_beta   90.00
_cell.angle_gamma   90.00
#
_symmetry.space_group_name_H-M   'P 1'
#
loop_
_entity.id
_entity.type
_entity.pdbx_description
1 polymer ?
#
loop_
_entity_poly.entity_id
_entity_poly.type
_entity_poly.pdbx_seq_one_letter_code
_entity_poly.pdbx_strand_id
1 'polypeptide(L)'
;VTLADLAGEQRTPSSLAPGDAVELVAAGGGIVVLPQSIARLHGRKDVVARPVTDAPETRIAIAWLASDTTEHVEEFVGIVRGRTAKSSRATPTPPSEPKAPRKESKPRPKQQSQAQARAAANRRRRSGR
;
A
#
# COMPACT_ATOMS: atom_id res chain seq x y z
N VAL A 1 14.82 -6.43 17.20
CA VAL A 1 15.03 -6.32 18.66
C VAL A 1 14.18 -7.37 19.32
N THR A 2 14.64 -7.89 20.44
CA THR A 2 13.87 -8.82 21.26
C THR A 2 13.05 -8.04 22.30
N LEU A 3 12.04 -8.67 22.89
CA LEU A 3 11.32 -8.10 24.03
C LEU A 3 12.25 -7.92 25.24
N ALA A 4 13.24 -8.79 25.41
CA ALA A 4 14.25 -8.69 26.47
C ALA A 4 15.10 -7.41 26.32
N ASP A 5 15.50 -7.06 25.09
CA ASP A 5 16.23 -5.81 24.80
C ASP A 5 15.43 -4.56 25.21
N LEU A 6 14.10 -4.65 25.23
CA LEU A 6 13.19 -3.53 25.52
C LEU A 6 12.69 -3.51 26.98
N ALA A 7 13.11 -4.46 27.83
CA ALA A 7 12.55 -4.63 29.15
C ALA A 7 12.88 -3.47 30.12
N GLY A 8 14.02 -2.80 29.93
CA GLY A 8 14.44 -1.64 30.71
C GLY A 8 14.05 -0.29 30.12
N GLU A 9 13.43 -0.28 28.95
CA GLU A 9 13.11 0.96 28.24
C GLU A 9 11.83 1.60 28.77
N GLN A 10 11.84 2.92 28.94
CA GLN A 10 10.66 3.68 29.31
C GLN A 10 9.60 3.56 28.23
N ARG A 11 8.40 3.08 28.57
CA ARG A 11 7.27 3.00 27.62
C ARG A 11 6.37 4.22 27.72
N THR A 12 5.89 4.65 26.56
CA THR A 12 4.80 5.63 26.50
C THR A 12 3.53 5.08 27.15
N PRO A 13 2.66 5.94 27.72
CA PRO A 13 1.39 5.50 28.30
C PRO A 13 0.50 4.81 27.27
N SER A 14 -0.09 3.67 27.64
CA SER A 14 -1.01 2.91 26.76
C SER A 14 -2.36 3.58 26.53
N SER A 15 -2.67 4.65 27.28
CA SER A 15 -3.88 5.44 27.12
C SER A 15 -3.85 6.39 25.94
N LEU A 16 -2.67 6.64 25.36
CA LEU A 16 -2.53 7.55 24.22
C LEU A 16 -3.01 6.89 22.92
N ALA A 17 -3.56 7.70 22.02
CA ALA A 17 -3.75 7.27 20.65
C ALA A 17 -2.37 6.97 20.01
N PRO A 18 -2.27 6.04 19.04
CA PRO A 18 -0.99 5.65 18.46
C PRO A 18 -0.19 6.82 17.85
N GLY A 19 -0.88 7.80 17.27
CA GLY A 19 -0.23 9.01 16.75
C GLY A 19 0.45 9.81 17.86
N ASP A 20 -0.29 10.16 18.90
CA ASP A 20 0.21 10.91 20.06
C ASP A 20 1.36 10.17 20.78
N ALA A 21 1.26 8.84 20.87
CA ALA A 21 2.34 8.02 21.42
C ALA A 21 3.63 8.14 20.59
N VAL A 22 3.52 8.15 19.26
CA VAL A 22 4.68 8.35 18.36
C VAL A 22 5.22 9.78 18.45
N GLU A 23 4.38 10.79 18.64
CA GLU A 23 4.81 12.17 18.90
C GLU A 23 5.59 12.27 20.21
N LEU A 24 5.13 11.61 21.26
CA LEU A 24 5.84 11.56 22.54
C LEU A 24 7.19 10.85 22.42
N VAL A 25 7.29 9.76 21.65
CA VAL A 25 8.58 9.12 21.33
C VAL A 25 9.51 10.10 20.61
N ALA A 26 9.00 10.85 19.64
CA ALA A 26 9.79 11.87 18.93
C ALA A 26 10.28 12.99 19.87
N ALA A 27 9.51 13.30 20.92
CA ALA A 27 9.89 14.23 21.98
C ALA A 27 10.87 13.63 23.02
N GLY A 28 11.30 12.37 22.85
CA GLY A 28 12.21 11.68 23.76
C GLY A 28 11.53 11.00 24.95
N GLY A 29 10.21 10.83 24.94
CA GLY A 29 9.42 10.22 26.02
C GLY A 29 9.52 8.69 26.13
N GLY A 30 10.53 8.06 25.53
CA GLY A 30 10.78 6.62 25.57
C GLY A 30 10.41 5.89 24.28
N ILE A 31 9.80 4.71 24.39
CA ILE A 31 9.45 3.82 23.27
C ILE A 31 7.95 3.50 23.21
N VAL A 32 7.50 3.04 22.04
CA VAL A 32 6.16 2.46 21.85
C VAL A 32 6.25 1.19 21.00
N VAL A 33 5.49 0.16 21.36
CA VAL A 33 5.35 -1.09 20.57
C VAL A 33 3.99 -1.06 19.89
N LEU A 34 3.99 -1.16 18.56
CA LEU A 34 2.79 -1.05 17.72
C LEU A 34 2.77 -2.18 16.68
N PRO A 35 1.58 -2.56 16.17
CA PRO A 35 1.49 -3.33 14.94
C PRO A 35 2.22 -2.62 13.79
N GLN A 36 2.86 -3.39 12.90
CA GLN A 36 3.73 -2.82 11.86
C GLN A 36 3.00 -1.85 10.91
N SER A 37 1.72 -2.09 10.62
CA SER A 37 0.90 -1.19 9.79
C SER A 37 0.72 0.19 10.44
N ILE A 38 0.53 0.24 11.76
CA ILE A 38 0.37 1.48 12.52
C ILE A 38 1.71 2.22 12.64
N ALA A 39 2.80 1.50 12.88
CA ALA A 39 4.15 2.09 12.87
C ALA A 39 4.50 2.70 11.51
N ARG A 40 4.07 2.09 10.40
CA ARG A 40 4.21 2.66 9.04
C ARG A 40 3.32 3.87 8.83
N LEU A 41 2.06 3.82 9.31
CA LEU A 41 1.09 4.91 9.16
C LEU A 41 1.57 6.20 9.84
N HIS A 42 2.13 6.10 11.05
CA HIS A 42 2.66 7.23 11.81
C HIS A 42 4.18 7.42 11.65
N GLY A 43 4.76 6.89 10.56
CA GLY A 43 6.18 7.02 10.29
C GLY A 43 6.62 8.49 10.14
N ARG A 44 7.72 8.86 10.80
CA ARG A 44 8.31 10.20 10.75
C ARG A 44 9.85 10.13 10.77
N LYS A 45 10.51 11.21 10.38
CA LYS A 45 11.97 11.24 10.11
C LYS A 45 12.85 11.14 11.38
N ASP A 46 12.30 11.52 12.51
CA ASP A 46 12.92 11.67 13.83
C ASP A 46 12.59 10.49 14.76
N VAL A 47 11.93 9.45 14.24
CA VAL A 47 11.68 8.19 14.95
C VAL A 47 12.13 7.03 14.07
N VAL A 48 12.75 6.02 14.66
CA VAL A 48 13.20 4.82 13.95
C VAL A 48 12.35 3.62 14.36
N ALA A 49 11.63 3.03 13.41
CA ALA A 49 10.91 1.78 13.63
C ALA A 49 11.86 0.59 13.59
N ARG A 50 11.95 -0.16 14.69
CA ARG A 50 12.75 -1.39 14.79
C ARG A 50 11.81 -2.59 14.96
N PRO A 51 11.81 -3.60 14.06
CA PRO A 51 10.98 -4.78 14.21
C PRO A 51 11.30 -5.54 15.50
N VAL A 52 10.24 -5.91 16.24
CA VAL A 52 10.31 -6.82 17.39
C VAL A 52 10.15 -8.24 16.88
N THR A 53 11.12 -9.12 17.14
CA THR A 53 11.23 -10.43 16.44
C THR A 53 10.62 -11.60 17.19
N ASP A 54 10.37 -11.44 18.48
CA ASP A 54 9.91 -12.47 19.43
C ASP A 54 8.59 -12.07 20.14
N ALA A 55 7.95 -10.99 19.69
CA ALA A 55 6.64 -10.61 20.19
C ALA A 55 5.53 -11.48 19.58
N PRO A 56 4.43 -11.72 20.32
CA PRO A 56 3.24 -12.35 19.75
C PRO A 56 2.73 -11.57 18.53
N GLU A 57 2.28 -12.29 17.51
CA GLU A 57 1.70 -11.67 16.33
C GLU A 57 0.41 -10.92 16.68
N THR A 58 0.22 -9.76 16.05
CA THR A 58 -1.04 -9.02 16.15
C THR A 58 -2.12 -9.76 15.36
N ARG A 59 -3.12 -10.30 16.04
CA ARG A 59 -4.28 -10.95 15.40
C ARG A 59 -5.33 -9.89 15.04
N ILE A 60 -5.68 -9.83 13.76
CA ILE A 60 -6.78 -9.02 13.25
C ILE A 60 -7.95 -9.93 12.90
N ALA A 61 -9.16 -9.52 13.31
CA ALA A 61 -10.39 -10.25 13.04
C ALA A 61 -11.51 -9.29 12.63
N ILE A 62 -12.46 -9.82 11.88
CA ILE A 62 -13.74 -9.18 11.58
C ILE A 62 -14.82 -9.88 12.41
N ALA A 63 -15.77 -9.12 12.95
CA ALA A 63 -16.83 -9.64 13.83
C ALA A 63 -18.16 -8.96 13.51
N TRP A 64 -19.24 -9.72 13.62
CA TRP A 64 -20.63 -9.29 13.47
C TRP A 64 -21.51 -10.17 14.39
N LEU A 65 -22.75 -9.73 14.65
CA LEU A 65 -23.70 -10.55 15.41
C LEU A 65 -24.10 -11.76 14.59
N ALA A 66 -24.12 -12.95 15.20
CA ALA A 66 -24.45 -14.17 14.49
C ALA A 66 -25.86 -14.14 13.85
N SER A 67 -26.81 -13.48 14.51
CA SER A 67 -28.18 -13.26 14.01
C SER A 67 -28.25 -12.41 12.73
N ASP A 68 -27.21 -11.63 12.47
CA ASP A 68 -27.19 -10.61 11.41
C ASP A 68 -26.34 -11.07 10.21
N THR A 69 -26.14 -12.39 10.08
CA THR A 69 -25.45 -12.97 8.94
C THR A 69 -26.33 -12.82 7.70
N THR A 70 -25.92 -11.96 6.78
CA THR A 70 -26.59 -11.68 5.51
C THR A 70 -25.71 -12.09 4.33
N GLU A 71 -26.27 -12.12 3.12
CA GLU A 71 -25.50 -12.41 1.89
C GLU A 71 -24.31 -11.46 1.70
N HIS A 72 -24.45 -10.18 2.05
CA HIS A 72 -23.36 -9.20 1.97
C HIS A 72 -22.22 -9.52 2.95
N VAL A 73 -22.54 -10.05 4.14
CA VAL A 73 -21.53 -10.46 5.12
C VAL A 73 -20.77 -11.68 4.60
N GLU A 74 -21.47 -12.67 4.06
CA GLU A 74 -20.85 -13.84 3.44
C GLU A 74 -19.97 -13.48 2.24
N GLU A 75 -20.42 -12.53 1.41
CA GLU A 75 -19.62 -11.98 0.31
C GLU A 75 -18.36 -11.28 0.82
N PHE A 76 -18.51 -10.38 1.80
CA PHE A 76 -17.40 -9.66 2.42
C PHE A 76 -16.35 -10.61 3.02
N VAL A 77 -16.78 -11.64 3.76
CA VAL A 77 -15.91 -12.69 4.28
C VAL A 77 -15.20 -13.42 3.13
N GLY A 78 -15.91 -13.71 2.05
CA GLY A 78 -15.34 -14.27 0.84
C GLY A 78 -14.20 -13.40 0.28
N ILE A 79 -14.43 -12.10 0.15
CA ILE A 79 -13.44 -11.12 -0.33
C ILE A 79 -12.22 -11.08 0.60
N VAL A 80 -12.43 -10.96 1.91
CA VAL A 80 -11.36 -10.94 2.93
C VAL A 80 -10.51 -12.22 2.88
N ARG A 81 -11.10 -13.37 2.53
CA ARG A 81 -10.41 -14.66 2.33
C ARG A 81 -9.78 -14.83 0.94
N GLY A 82 -9.83 -13.81 0.08
CA GLY A 82 -9.18 -13.83 -1.24
C GLY A 82 -10.07 -14.30 -2.40
N ARG A 83 -11.39 -14.44 -2.22
CA ARG A 83 -12.32 -14.61 -3.35
C ARG A 83 -12.31 -13.31 -4.16
N THR A 84 -12.05 -13.42 -5.46
CA THR A 84 -12.06 -12.28 -6.38
C THR A 84 -13.34 -12.28 -7.21
N ALA A 85 -13.67 -11.13 -7.81
CA ALA A 85 -14.82 -10.94 -8.69
C ALA A 85 -14.87 -11.88 -9.92
N LYS A 86 -13.78 -12.61 -10.22
CA LYS A 86 -13.74 -13.64 -11.27
C LYS A 86 -14.16 -15.03 -10.79
N SER A 87 -14.56 -15.18 -9.52
CA SER A 87 -15.03 -16.46 -8.98
C SER A 87 -16.45 -16.77 -9.50
N SER A 88 -16.61 -17.90 -10.19
CA SER A 88 -17.84 -18.34 -10.86
C SER A 88 -19.02 -18.67 -9.93
N ARG A 89 -18.86 -18.55 -8.61
CA ARG A 89 -19.94 -18.68 -7.61
C ARG A 89 -20.33 -17.34 -6.96
N ALA A 90 -19.75 -16.22 -7.39
CA ALA A 90 -20.28 -14.91 -7.01
C ALA A 90 -21.60 -14.70 -7.77
N THR A 91 -22.65 -14.32 -7.05
CA THR A 91 -23.92 -13.87 -7.64
C THR A 91 -23.57 -12.83 -8.71
N PRO A 92 -23.95 -13.03 -9.97
CA PRO A 92 -23.49 -12.16 -11.04
C PRO A 92 -23.99 -10.75 -10.77
N THR A 93 -23.07 -9.83 -10.55
CA THR A 93 -23.36 -8.41 -10.74
C THR A 93 -23.91 -8.27 -12.16
N PRO A 94 -25.10 -7.66 -12.36
CA PRO A 94 -25.62 -7.45 -13.70
C PRO A 94 -24.53 -6.72 -14.51
N PRO A 95 -24.21 -7.19 -15.73
CA PRO A 95 -23.15 -6.59 -16.51
C PRO A 95 -23.42 -5.10 -16.68
N SER A 96 -22.53 -4.23 -16.20
CA SER A 96 -22.45 -2.89 -16.77
C SER A 96 -22.31 -3.06 -18.27
N GLU A 97 -23.17 -2.38 -19.04
CA GLU A 97 -23.27 -2.49 -20.49
C GLU A 97 -21.89 -2.66 -21.16
N PRO A 98 -21.74 -3.59 -22.11
CA PRO A 98 -20.49 -3.76 -22.81
C PRO A 98 -20.10 -2.43 -23.46
N LYS A 99 -18.97 -1.85 -23.01
CA LYS A 99 -18.29 -0.79 -23.76
C LYS A 99 -18.07 -1.33 -25.17
N ALA A 100 -18.73 -0.70 -26.14
CA ALA A 100 -18.67 -1.03 -27.54
C ALA A 100 -17.22 -1.27 -28.00
N PRO A 101 -16.97 -2.26 -28.87
CA PRO A 101 -15.63 -2.59 -29.32
C PRO A 101 -15.00 -1.36 -29.99
N ARG A 102 -13.92 -0.85 -29.40
CA ARG A 102 -13.08 0.18 -30.02
C ARG A 102 -12.49 -0.44 -31.28
N LYS A 103 -13.04 -0.04 -32.43
CA LYS A 103 -12.57 -0.42 -33.77
C LYS A 103 -11.04 -0.36 -33.81
N GLU A 104 -10.47 -1.50 -34.17
CA GLU A 104 -9.07 -1.74 -34.44
C GLU A 104 -8.57 -0.75 -35.50
N SER A 105 -7.78 0.24 -35.06
CA SER A 105 -7.11 1.16 -35.96
C SER A 105 -5.89 0.45 -36.56
N LYS A 106 -5.96 0.17 -37.87
CA LYS A 106 -4.90 -0.35 -38.73
C LYS A 106 -3.50 0.23 -38.39
N PRO A 107 -2.42 -0.57 -38.48
CA PRO A 107 -1.07 -0.07 -38.24
C PRO A 107 -0.66 0.95 -39.31
N ARG A 108 -0.35 2.18 -38.88
CA ARG A 108 0.30 3.19 -39.71
C ARG A 108 1.75 2.77 -39.98
N PRO A 109 2.24 2.83 -41.24
CA PRO A 109 3.63 2.52 -41.54
C PRO A 109 4.59 3.50 -40.83
N LYS A 110 5.66 2.95 -40.25
CA LYS A 110 6.71 3.66 -39.51
C LYS A 110 7.41 4.69 -40.42
N GLN A 111 7.19 5.96 -40.15
CA GLN A 111 7.92 7.06 -40.78
C GLN A 111 9.29 7.20 -40.10
N GLN A 112 10.25 6.38 -40.56
CA GLN A 112 11.68 6.57 -40.31
C GLN A 112 12.16 7.82 -41.06
N SER A 113 12.10 9.01 -40.45
CA SER A 113 12.76 10.19 -41.03
C SER A 113 12.97 11.38 -40.08
N GLN A 114 13.26 11.15 -38.79
CA GLN A 114 13.64 12.26 -37.89
C GLN A 114 14.96 12.08 -37.12
N ALA A 115 15.63 10.94 -37.23
CA ALA A 115 16.94 10.73 -36.59
C ALA A 115 18.13 11.26 -37.42
N GLN A 116 17.97 11.50 -38.74
CA GLN A 116 19.07 11.96 -39.60
C GLN A 116 19.15 13.48 -39.76
N ALA A 117 18.09 14.24 -39.43
CA ALA A 117 18.11 15.71 -39.52
C ALA A 117 18.80 16.41 -38.33
N ARG A 118 18.91 15.75 -37.17
CA ARG A 118 19.57 16.34 -35.98
C ARG A 118 21.09 16.15 -35.95
N ALA A 119 21.62 15.16 -36.68
CA ALA A 119 23.06 14.90 -36.76
C ALA A 119 23.81 15.90 -37.68
N ALA A 120 23.14 16.46 -38.69
CA ALA A 120 23.73 17.45 -39.59
C ALA A 120 23.79 18.87 -38.99
N ALA A 121 22.90 19.21 -38.06
CA ALA A 121 22.86 20.52 -37.41
C ALA A 121 23.98 20.69 -36.35
N ASN A 122 24.46 19.59 -35.75
CA ASN A 122 25.44 19.66 -34.66
C ASN A 122 26.90 19.62 -35.12
N ARG A 123 27.17 19.26 -36.39
CA ARG A 123 28.53 19.31 -36.98
C ARG A 123 28.93 20.69 -37.51
N ARG A 124 27.97 21.59 -37.76
CA ARG A 124 28.25 22.98 -38.22
C ARG A 124 28.49 23.99 -37.09
N ARG A 125 28.30 23.62 -35.82
CA ARG A 125 28.53 24.51 -34.66
C ARG A 125 29.89 24.31 -33.97
N ARG A 126 30.75 23.40 -34.46
CA ARG A 126 32.02 23.05 -33.82
C ARG A 126 33.27 23.26 -34.69
N SER A 127 33.18 24.13 -35.71
CA SER A 127 34.35 24.63 -36.47
C SER A 127 34.21 26.13 -36.73
N GLY A 128 34.06 26.93 -35.67
CA GLY A 128 33.90 28.36 -35.82
C GLY A 128 33.97 29.13 -34.50
N ARG A 129 34.97 28.85 -33.67
CA ARG A 129 35.69 29.83 -32.85
C ARG A 129 36.91 29.17 -32.20
#